data_AF-A0A3A0BXK9-F1
#
_entry.id   AF-A0A3A0BXK9-F1
#
_cell.length_a   1.000
_cell.length_b   1.000
_cell.length_c   1.000
_cell.angle_alpha   90.00
_cell.angle_beta   90.00
_cell.angle_gamma   90.00
#
_symmetry.space_group_name_H-M   'P 1'
#
loop_
_entity.id
_entity.type
_entity.pdbx_description
1 polymer ?
#
loop_
_entity_poly.entity_id
_entity_poly.type
_entity_poly.pdbx_seq_one_letter_code
_entity_poly.pdbx_strand_id
1 'polypeptide(L)'
;EFEEGRLGIFHWTSVGYDSPLRWWRSSRFLAEKGMGVTVGVNLEVQERLSLLAPGDQAPHFITLERRWERVDGGALVAMVAHTGDPELPIVRWDNPFRSAKPGHGVQWHDDEIGVAGCLMSLVDAVRNKTEPTYGPYQARLDQELILAIRQSSRLGGQPVQLPLDPAAQEI
;
A
#
# COMPACT_ATOMS: atom_id res chain seq x y z
N GLU A 1 -12.03 15.09 21.81
CA GLU A 1 -12.70 16.39 21.93
C GLU A 1 -11.89 17.23 22.91
N PHE A 2 -11.61 18.49 22.60
CA PHE A 2 -10.75 19.36 23.42
C PHE A 2 -11.58 20.13 24.48
N GLU A 3 -10.91 20.70 25.49
CA GLU A 3 -11.50 21.41 26.64
C GLU A 3 -12.49 22.53 26.27
N GLU A 4 -12.46 23.03 25.04
CA GLU A 4 -13.40 24.03 24.50
C GLU A 4 -14.56 23.43 23.67
N GLY A 5 -14.81 22.12 23.77
CA GLY A 5 -15.91 21.45 23.05
C GLY A 5 -15.67 21.21 21.56
N ARG A 6 -14.40 21.18 21.11
CA ARG A 6 -14.04 20.91 19.71
C ARG A 6 -13.73 19.43 19.49
N LEU A 7 -14.42 18.79 18.55
CA LEU A 7 -14.21 17.39 18.16
C LEU A 7 -12.95 17.24 17.27
N GLY A 8 -12.08 16.27 17.57
CA GLY A 8 -10.93 15.93 16.74
C GLY A 8 -11.33 15.05 15.55
N ILE A 9 -10.78 15.32 14.36
CA ILE A 9 -11.13 14.66 13.09
C ILE A 9 -10.29 13.41 12.84
N PHE A 10 -10.95 12.41 12.24
CA PHE A 10 -10.43 11.11 11.81
C PHE A 10 -9.36 11.21 10.71
N HIS A 11 -8.24 10.50 10.90
CA HIS A 11 -7.10 10.49 9.98
C HIS A 11 -6.83 9.07 9.48
N TRP A 12 -7.09 8.80 8.20
CA TRP A 12 -7.00 7.46 7.57
C TRP A 12 -5.60 6.83 7.58
N THR A 13 -4.55 7.60 7.89
CA THR A 13 -3.19 7.04 8.09
C THR A 13 -2.94 6.52 9.52
N SER A 14 -3.88 6.75 10.44
CA SER A 14 -3.79 6.41 11.87
C SER A 14 -4.48 5.09 12.23
N VAL A 15 -4.28 4.04 11.43
CA VAL A 15 -4.71 2.66 11.74
C VAL A 15 -3.83 1.99 12.80
N GLY A 16 -3.59 2.57 13.98
CA GLY A 16 -2.52 2.06 14.86
C GLY A 16 -2.81 2.01 16.35
N TYR A 17 -3.28 0.86 16.83
CA TYR A 17 -2.86 0.28 18.11
C TYR A 17 -2.82 -1.26 17.99
N ASP A 18 -1.65 -1.83 18.28
CA ASP A 18 -1.35 -3.25 18.60
C ASP A 18 -1.74 -4.37 17.61
N SER A 19 -1.71 -4.11 16.29
CA SER A 19 -1.73 -5.20 15.30
C SER A 19 -0.32 -5.77 15.08
N PRO A 20 -0.13 -7.11 15.04
CA PRO A 20 1.15 -7.71 14.61
C PRO A 20 1.54 -7.33 13.17
N LEU A 21 0.57 -6.88 12.36
CA LEU A 21 0.80 -6.30 11.02
C LEU A 21 1.29 -4.83 11.07
N ARG A 22 1.21 -4.16 12.23
CA ARG A 22 1.60 -2.76 12.42
C ARG A 22 2.44 -2.55 13.68
N TRP A 23 3.65 -3.09 13.62
CA TRP A 23 4.69 -2.94 14.65
C TRP A 23 5.36 -1.53 14.66
N TRP A 24 5.01 -0.63 13.73
CA TRP A 24 5.62 0.71 13.61
C TRP A 24 4.58 1.82 13.40
N ARG A 25 4.77 2.97 14.07
CA ARG A 25 3.94 4.17 13.90
C ARG A 25 4.50 5.04 12.77
N SER A 26 4.00 4.86 11.55
CA SER A 26 4.28 5.75 10.40
C SER A 26 2.98 6.26 9.75
N SER A 27 3.09 7.37 9.02
CA SER A 27 2.02 8.00 8.24
C SER A 27 1.81 7.37 6.86
N ARG A 28 2.63 6.40 6.45
CA ARG A 28 2.56 5.69 5.16
C ARG A 28 2.69 4.17 5.38
N PHE A 29 1.76 3.40 4.83
CA PHE A 29 1.70 1.93 4.97
C PHE A 29 1.29 1.25 3.65
N LEU A 30 1.79 0.03 3.42
CA LEU A 30 1.46 -0.82 2.28
C LEU A 30 1.38 -2.29 2.75
N ALA A 31 0.29 -3.01 2.40
CA ALA A 31 0.10 -4.48 2.40
C ALA A 31 -0.62 -5.19 3.58
N GLU A 32 -1.20 -6.37 3.26
CA GLU A 32 -2.00 -7.28 4.12
C GLU A 32 -1.16 -8.30 4.90
N LYS A 33 0.01 -8.71 4.36
CA LYS A 33 0.90 -9.75 4.91
C LYS A 33 2.30 -9.23 5.27
N GLY A 34 2.37 -7.94 5.54
CA GLY A 34 3.62 -7.20 5.68
C GLY A 34 3.36 -5.70 5.84
N MET A 35 4.43 -4.91 5.81
CA MET A 35 4.30 -3.46 5.89
C MET A 35 5.41 -2.77 5.09
N GLY A 36 5.02 -1.83 4.23
CA GLY A 36 5.92 -0.79 3.70
C GLY A 36 5.96 0.42 4.63
N VAL A 37 7.14 0.87 5.01
CA VAL A 37 7.38 2.05 5.85
C VAL A 37 8.30 2.99 5.09
N THR A 38 7.83 4.22 4.86
CA THR A 38 8.70 5.32 4.43
C THR A 38 9.01 6.18 5.66
N VAL A 39 10.30 6.44 5.90
CA VAL A 39 10.78 7.38 6.94
C VAL A 39 11.72 8.41 6.32
N GLY A 40 11.77 9.60 6.92
CA GLY A 40 12.61 10.70 6.44
C GLY A 40 11.90 11.66 5.49
N VAL A 41 12.61 12.71 5.09
CA VAL A 41 12.16 13.75 4.17
C VAL A 41 13.28 14.10 3.19
N ASN A 42 12.92 14.62 2.01
CA ASN A 42 13.87 15.01 0.96
C ASN A 42 14.84 13.87 0.59
N LEU A 43 16.15 14.10 0.71
CA LEU A 43 17.19 13.14 0.31
C LEU A 43 17.43 12.03 1.35
N GLU A 44 16.81 12.12 2.54
CA GLU A 44 16.98 11.14 3.62
C GLU A 44 15.81 10.14 3.68
N VAL A 45 15.00 10.06 2.62
CA VAL A 45 13.89 9.12 2.54
C VAL A 45 14.43 7.68 2.49
N GLN A 46 14.02 6.86 3.45
CA GLN A 46 14.25 5.41 3.46
C GLN A 46 12.92 4.69 3.29
N GLU A 47 12.88 3.79 2.33
CA GLU A 47 11.78 2.85 2.12
C GLU A 47 12.18 1.49 2.68
N ARG A 48 11.38 0.97 3.62
CA ARG A 48 11.58 -0.34 4.24
C ARG A 48 10.34 -1.17 3.99
N LEU A 49 10.51 -2.37 3.47
CA LEU A 49 9.41 -3.34 3.40
C LEU A 49 9.71 -4.49 4.35
N SER A 50 8.66 -5.03 4.97
CA SER A 50 8.74 -6.25 5.76
C SER A 50 7.67 -7.24 5.35
N LEU A 51 7.99 -8.53 5.45
CA LEU A 51 7.04 -9.63 5.53
C LEU A 51 6.77 -9.98 6.99
N LEU A 52 5.75 -10.79 7.26
CA LEU A 52 5.65 -11.47 8.55
C LEU A 52 6.70 -12.59 8.62
N ALA A 53 7.46 -12.64 9.71
CA ALA A 53 8.36 -13.74 10.00
C ALA A 53 7.54 -15.02 10.27
N PRO A 54 8.15 -16.22 10.11
CA PRO A 54 7.49 -17.48 10.46
C PRO A 54 6.87 -17.44 11.86
N GLY A 55 5.57 -17.74 11.95
CA GLY A 55 4.79 -17.68 13.19
C GLY A 55 4.02 -16.36 13.42
N ASP A 56 4.07 -15.43 12.47
CA ASP A 56 3.25 -14.19 12.43
C ASP A 56 3.47 -13.23 13.63
N GLN A 57 4.60 -13.35 14.33
CA GLN A 57 4.87 -12.58 15.55
C GLN A 57 5.79 -11.37 15.35
N ALA A 58 6.53 -11.27 14.25
CA ALA A 58 7.55 -10.24 14.07
C ALA A 58 7.72 -9.86 12.60
N PRO A 59 8.21 -8.62 12.31
CA PRO A 59 8.61 -8.26 10.96
C PRO A 59 9.91 -8.94 10.53
N HIS A 60 9.91 -9.44 9.30
CA HIS A 60 11.09 -9.82 8.56
C HIS A 60 11.34 -8.78 7.46
N PHE A 61 12.33 -7.91 7.65
CA PHE A 61 12.64 -6.87 6.65
C PHE A 61 13.29 -7.46 5.41
N ILE A 62 12.80 -7.02 4.26
CA ILE A 62 13.30 -7.45 2.96
C ILE A 62 14.10 -6.32 2.31
N THR A 63 15.02 -6.69 1.43
CA THR A 63 15.81 -5.70 0.70
C THR A 63 15.14 -5.39 -0.63
N LEU A 64 14.86 -4.11 -0.87
CA LEU A 64 14.42 -3.63 -2.18
C LEU A 64 15.61 -3.10 -2.98
N GLU A 65 15.73 -3.60 -4.20
CA GLU A 65 16.69 -3.15 -5.19
C GLU A 65 15.92 -2.50 -6.34
N ARG A 66 16.25 -1.24 -6.63
CA ARG A 66 15.76 -0.51 -7.80
C ARG A 66 16.75 -0.69 -8.93
N ARG A 67 16.29 -1.20 -10.06
CA ARG A 67 17.11 -1.35 -11.28
C ARG A 67 16.80 -0.25 -12.25
N TRP A 68 17.80 0.55 -12.52
CA TRP A 68 17.76 1.64 -13.49
C TRP A 68 18.35 1.18 -14.82
N GLU A 69 18.00 1.90 -15.89
CA GLU A 69 18.54 1.63 -17.22
C GLU A 69 20.07 1.77 -17.28
N ARG A 70 20.64 2.72 -16.52
CA ARG A 70 22.08 2.97 -16.47
C ARG A 70 22.58 2.99 -15.03
N VAL A 71 23.89 2.82 -14.87
CA VAL A 71 24.56 2.85 -13.55
C VAL A 71 24.49 4.24 -12.91
N ASP A 72 24.41 5.29 -13.73
CA ASP A 72 24.26 6.68 -13.29
C ASP A 72 22.78 7.13 -13.17
N GLY A 73 21.83 6.20 -13.28
CA GLY A 73 20.39 6.46 -13.18
C GLY A 73 19.63 6.20 -14.48
N GLY A 74 18.63 7.04 -14.78
CA GLY A 74 17.74 6.88 -15.93
C GLY A 74 16.39 6.29 -15.58
N ALA A 75 15.67 5.75 -16.57
CA ALA A 75 14.34 5.20 -16.35
C ALA A 75 14.36 3.97 -15.42
N LEU A 76 13.36 3.85 -14.54
CA LEU A 76 13.17 2.66 -13.73
C LEU A 76 12.83 1.48 -14.66
N VAL A 77 13.65 0.43 -14.61
CA VAL A 77 13.44 -0.78 -15.42
C VAL A 77 12.70 -1.84 -14.62
N ALA A 78 13.05 -2.01 -13.35
CA ALA A 78 12.42 -2.99 -12.49
C ALA A 78 12.63 -2.67 -11.01
N MET A 79 11.77 -3.25 -10.17
CA MET A 79 11.99 -3.40 -8.75
C MET A 79 12.21 -4.88 -8.43
N VAL A 80 13.19 -5.17 -7.59
CA VAL A 80 13.51 -6.53 -7.14
C VAL A 80 13.46 -6.55 -5.62
N ALA A 81 12.60 -7.41 -5.08
CA ALA A 81 12.50 -7.68 -3.66
C ALA A 81 13.28 -8.96 -3.35
N HIS A 82 14.31 -8.84 -2.51
CA HIS A 82 15.07 -9.96 -1.94
C HIS A 82 14.42 -10.31 -0.61
N THR A 83 13.62 -11.36 -0.60
CA THR A 83 12.62 -11.63 0.45
C THR A 83 13.18 -12.36 1.67
N GLY A 84 14.31 -13.05 1.52
CA GLY A 84 14.85 -13.95 2.55
C GLY A 84 14.07 -15.27 2.73
N ASP A 85 12.97 -15.47 2.01
CA ASP A 85 12.20 -16.71 2.00
C ASP A 85 12.88 -17.74 1.08
N PRO A 86 13.27 -18.94 1.56
CA PRO A 86 13.88 -19.97 0.73
C PRO A 86 12.98 -20.43 -0.44
N GLU A 87 11.66 -20.41 -0.27
CA GLU A 87 10.70 -20.86 -1.29
C GLU A 87 10.43 -19.77 -2.33
N LEU A 88 10.54 -18.49 -1.94
CA LEU A 88 10.33 -17.35 -2.84
C LEU A 88 11.40 -16.27 -2.64
N PRO A 89 12.68 -16.55 -2.92
CA PRO A 89 13.80 -15.70 -2.50
C PRO A 89 13.85 -14.33 -3.21
N ILE A 90 13.30 -14.27 -4.43
CA ILE A 90 13.28 -13.07 -5.25
C ILE A 90 11.90 -12.88 -5.85
N VAL A 91 11.30 -11.71 -5.63
CA VAL A 91 10.13 -11.23 -6.37
C VAL A 91 10.56 -10.07 -7.25
N ARG A 92 10.27 -10.16 -8.55
CA ARG A 92 10.62 -9.13 -9.53
C ARG A 92 9.35 -8.53 -10.12
N TRP A 93 9.30 -7.20 -10.12
CA TRP A 93 8.32 -6.43 -10.87
C TRP A 93 9.04 -5.65 -11.97
N ASP A 94 8.65 -5.87 -13.23
CA ASP A 94 9.19 -5.15 -14.38
C ASP A 94 8.31 -3.93 -14.70
N ASN A 95 8.92 -2.77 -14.91
CA ASN A 95 8.19 -1.56 -15.27
C ASN A 95 7.59 -1.71 -16.68
N PRO A 96 6.25 -1.74 -16.83
CA PRO A 96 5.63 -1.91 -18.14
C PRO A 96 5.76 -0.66 -19.03
N PHE A 97 6.11 0.49 -18.45
CA PHE A 97 6.25 1.77 -19.14
C PHE A 97 7.68 2.08 -19.58
N ARG A 98 8.63 1.17 -19.33
CA ARG A 98 10.02 1.35 -19.78
C ARG A 98 10.09 1.37 -21.31
N SER A 99 10.95 2.21 -21.87
CA SER A 99 11.24 2.17 -23.30
C SER A 99 11.89 0.85 -23.69
N ALA A 100 11.51 0.31 -24.86
CA ALA A 100 12.14 -0.87 -25.43
C ALA A 100 13.58 -0.59 -25.91
N LYS A 101 13.89 0.67 -26.26
CA LYS A 101 15.22 1.10 -26.70
C LYS A 101 15.89 1.91 -25.59
N PRO A 102 17.09 1.51 -25.13
CA PRO A 102 17.81 2.24 -24.08
C PRO A 102 18.07 3.70 -24.44
N GLY A 103 17.90 4.62 -23.49
CA GLY A 103 18.14 6.06 -23.68
C GLY A 103 17.05 6.78 -24.50
N HIS A 104 15.94 6.12 -24.78
CA HIS A 104 14.79 6.70 -25.47
C HIS A 104 13.54 6.72 -24.58
N GLY A 105 12.56 7.53 -24.97
CA GLY A 105 11.28 7.64 -24.27
C GLY A 105 11.33 8.61 -23.10
N VAL A 106 10.17 8.75 -22.45
CA VAL A 106 10.02 9.59 -21.24
C VAL A 106 10.57 8.81 -20.05
N GLN A 107 11.32 9.49 -19.18
CA GLN A 107 11.72 8.94 -17.89
C GLN A 107 10.63 9.29 -16.88
N TRP A 108 9.83 8.29 -16.53
CA TRP A 108 8.71 8.46 -15.61
C TRP A 108 9.20 8.37 -14.17
N HIS A 109 8.69 9.26 -13.31
CA HIS A 109 8.82 9.15 -11.87
C HIS A 109 7.85 8.09 -11.29
N ASP A 110 8.09 7.64 -10.06
CA ASP A 110 7.35 6.52 -9.45
C ASP A 110 5.85 6.77 -9.34
N ASP A 111 5.46 8.00 -9.01
CA ASP A 111 4.07 8.44 -8.94
C ASP A 111 3.41 8.45 -10.33
N GLU A 112 4.13 8.93 -11.35
CA GLU A 112 3.65 8.91 -12.73
C GLU A 112 3.48 7.48 -13.25
N ILE A 113 4.40 6.57 -12.92
CA ILE A 113 4.31 5.13 -13.21
C ILE A 113 3.06 4.53 -12.55
N GLY A 114 2.80 4.87 -11.28
CA GLY A 114 1.62 4.43 -10.55
C GLY A 114 0.32 4.90 -11.21
N VAL A 115 0.24 6.19 -11.54
CA VAL A 115 -0.93 6.78 -12.23
C VAL A 115 -1.14 6.14 -13.60
N ALA A 116 -0.07 5.98 -14.39
CA ALA A 116 -0.14 5.32 -15.69
C ALA A 116 -0.65 3.89 -15.56
N GLY A 117 -0.22 3.16 -14.53
CA GLY A 117 -0.72 1.82 -14.20
C GLY A 117 -2.23 1.79 -13.96
N CYS A 118 -2.75 2.72 -13.15
CA CYS A 118 -4.19 2.85 -12.90
C CYS A 118 -4.98 3.15 -14.19
N LEU A 119 -4.48 4.07 -15.02
CA LEU A 119 -5.12 4.41 -16.30
C LEU A 119 -5.11 3.23 -17.27
N MET A 120 -3.98 2.54 -17.40
CA MET A 120 -3.88 1.37 -18.26
C MET A 120 -4.78 0.22 -17.81
N SER A 121 -4.93 0.01 -16.50
CA SER A 121 -5.88 -0.94 -15.94
C SER A 121 -7.31 -0.73 -16.45
N LEU A 122 -7.77 0.53 -16.50
CA LEU A 122 -9.08 0.89 -17.04
C LEU A 122 -9.15 0.71 -18.56
N VAL A 123 -8.12 1.14 -19.28
CA VAL A 123 -8.04 1.01 -20.75
C VAL A 123 -8.11 -0.47 -21.16
N ASP A 124 -7.35 -1.32 -20.48
CA ASP A 124 -7.29 -2.75 -20.78
C ASP A 124 -8.60 -3.46 -20.40
N ALA A 125 -9.22 -3.09 -19.28
CA ALA A 125 -10.55 -3.56 -18.90
C ALA A 125 -11.60 -3.28 -19.98
N VAL A 126 -11.64 -2.04 -20.50
CA VAL A 126 -12.57 -1.66 -21.57
C VAL A 126 -12.26 -2.40 -22.87
N ARG A 127 -10.99 -2.47 -23.27
CA ARG A 127 -10.57 -3.12 -24.52
C ARG A 127 -10.85 -4.61 -24.54
N ASN A 128 -10.60 -5.28 -23.41
CA ASN A 128 -10.67 -6.73 -23.30
C ASN A 128 -11.99 -7.23 -22.70
N LYS A 129 -12.90 -6.32 -22.31
CA LYS A 129 -14.16 -6.64 -21.61
C LYS A 129 -13.91 -7.45 -20.32
N THR A 130 -12.91 -7.03 -19.55
CA THR A 130 -12.55 -7.62 -18.27
C THR A 130 -12.75 -6.59 -17.15
N GLU A 131 -12.64 -7.03 -15.89
CA GLU A 131 -12.58 -6.10 -14.76
C GLU A 131 -11.21 -5.38 -14.72
N PRO A 132 -11.16 -4.14 -14.21
CA PRO A 132 -9.90 -3.50 -13.87
C PRO A 132 -9.25 -4.19 -12.66
N THR A 133 -7.97 -3.93 -12.46
CA THR A 133 -7.19 -4.47 -11.33
C THR A 133 -7.75 -4.03 -9.98
N TYR A 134 -8.42 -2.87 -9.93
CA TYR A 134 -9.14 -2.38 -8.76
C TYR A 134 -10.54 -1.91 -9.19
N GLY A 135 -11.57 -2.68 -8.79
CA GLY A 135 -12.95 -2.51 -9.23
C GLY A 135 -13.89 -1.94 -8.16
N PRO A 136 -15.19 -1.82 -8.48
CA PRO A 136 -16.20 -1.22 -7.58
C PRO A 136 -16.40 -2.03 -6.29
N TYR A 137 -16.15 -3.34 -6.31
CA TYR A 137 -16.26 -4.18 -5.12
C TYR A 137 -15.18 -3.83 -4.09
N GLN A 138 -13.92 -3.71 -4.52
CA GLN A 138 -12.81 -3.28 -3.67
C GLN A 138 -13.06 -1.87 -3.13
N ALA A 139 -13.51 -0.94 -4.00
CA ALA A 139 -13.85 0.42 -3.58
C ALA A 139 -14.93 0.44 -2.49
N ARG A 140 -15.96 -0.41 -2.61
CA ARG A 140 -17.01 -0.55 -1.59
C ARG A 140 -16.46 -1.10 -0.28
N LEU A 141 -15.59 -2.11 -0.34
CA LEU A 141 -14.96 -2.68 0.84
C LEU A 141 -14.16 -1.62 1.61
N ASP A 142 -13.42 -0.76 0.91
CA ASP A 142 -12.68 0.33 1.56
C ASP A 142 -13.59 1.33 2.27
N GLN A 143 -14.75 1.64 1.68
CA GLN A 143 -15.76 2.46 2.36
C GLN A 143 -16.34 1.76 3.58
N GLU A 144 -16.62 0.46 3.48
CA GLU A 144 -17.11 -0.34 4.59
C GLU A 144 -16.09 -0.44 5.74
N LEU A 145 -14.80 -0.55 5.42
CA LEU A 145 -13.73 -0.51 6.41
C LEU A 145 -13.68 0.83 7.16
N ILE A 146 -13.89 1.95 6.46
CA ILE A 146 -13.96 3.28 7.12
C ILE A 146 -15.13 3.32 8.11
N LEU A 147 -16.30 2.83 7.71
CA LEU A 147 -17.47 2.76 8.59
C LEU A 147 -17.21 1.83 9.78
N ALA A 148 -16.55 0.70 9.56
CA ALA A 148 -16.22 -0.28 10.57
C ALA A 148 -15.26 0.28 11.62
N ILE A 149 -14.23 1.01 11.20
CA ILE A 149 -13.29 1.69 12.11
C ILE A 149 -14.04 2.72 12.97
N ARG A 150 -14.94 3.50 12.38
CA ARG A 150 -15.77 4.47 13.11
C ARG A 150 -16.67 3.77 14.14
N GLN A 151 -17.34 2.70 13.74
CA GLN A 151 -18.21 1.92 14.64
C GLN A 151 -17.41 1.31 15.79
N SER A 152 -16.27 0.68 15.50
CA SER A 152 -15.35 0.14 16.51
C SER A 152 -14.92 1.23 17.50
N SER A 153 -14.54 2.41 17.01
CA SER A 153 -14.17 3.55 17.86
C SER A 153 -15.30 3.99 18.80
N ARG A 154 -16.56 3.95 18.35
CA ARG A 154 -17.73 4.27 19.20
C ARG A 154 -17.95 3.22 20.27
N LEU A 155 -17.69 1.97 19.93
CA LEU A 155 -17.74 0.82 20.84
C LEU A 155 -16.49 0.68 21.71
N GLY A 156 -15.70 1.75 21.89
CA GLY A 156 -14.51 1.71 22.74
C GLY A 156 -13.36 0.85 22.18
N GLY A 157 -13.27 0.72 20.86
CA GLY A 157 -12.23 -0.05 20.17
C GLY A 157 -12.52 -1.55 20.07
N GLN A 158 -13.75 -2.00 20.35
CA GLN A 158 -14.11 -3.41 20.19
C GLN A 158 -14.13 -3.82 18.71
N PRO A 159 -13.71 -5.05 18.37
CA PRO A 159 -13.81 -5.57 17.00
C PRO A 159 -15.26 -5.53 16.48
N VAL A 160 -15.41 -5.25 15.19
CA VAL A 160 -16.71 -5.27 14.51
C VAL A 160 -16.68 -6.29 13.37
N GLN A 161 -17.79 -6.99 13.16
CA GLN A 161 -17.89 -8.00 12.11
C GLN A 161 -18.11 -7.33 10.75
N LEU A 162 -17.42 -7.85 9.73
CA LEU A 162 -17.66 -7.52 8.33
C LEU A 162 -18.35 -8.69 7.60
N PRO A 163 -19.22 -8.42 6.61
CA PRO A 163 -19.73 -7.10 6.23
C PRO A 163 -20.59 -6.47 7.34
N LEU A 164 -20.63 -5.15 7.41
CA LEU A 164 -21.43 -4.44 8.40
C LEU A 164 -22.91 -4.66 8.12
N ASP A 165 -23.67 -5.00 9.16
CA ASP A 165 -25.13 -4.98 9.09
C ASP A 165 -25.62 -3.52 9.06
N PRO A 166 -26.25 -3.04 7.96
CA PRO A 166 -26.76 -1.68 7.87
C PRO A 166 -27.74 -1.32 9.00
N ALA A 167 -28.47 -2.30 9.55
CA ALA A 167 -29.45 -2.08 10.61
C ALA A 167 -28.80 -1.94 12.00
N ALA A 168 -27.58 -2.46 12.18
CA ALA A 168 -26.84 -2.42 13.44
C ALA A 168 -25.84 -1.24 13.52
N GLN A 169 -25.77 -0.39 12.50
CA GLN A 169 -24.90 0.78 12.48
C GLN A 169 -25.45 1.87 13.41
N GLU A 170 -24.65 2.30 14.39
CA GLU A 170 -24.98 3.47 15.20
C GLU A 170 -24.57 4.72 14.41
N ILE A 171 -25.53 5.57 14.04
CA ILE A 171 -25.30 6.78 13.21
C ILE A 171 -24.62 7.88 14.00
#